data_AF-A0A841PZ20-F1
#
_entry.id   AF-A0A841PZ20-F1
#
_cell.length_a   1.000
_cell.length_b   1.000
_cell.length_c   1.000
_cell.angle_alpha   90.00
_cell.angle_beta   90.00
_cell.angle_gamma   90.00
#
_symmetry.space_group_name_H-M   'P 1'
#
loop_
_entity.id
_entity.type
_entity.pdbx_description
1 polymer ?
#
loop_
_entity_poly.entity_id
_entity_poly.type
_entity_poly.pdbx_seq_one_letter_code
_entity_poly.pdbx_strand_id
1 'polypeptide(L)'
;MKKLLVLPVFAIALMGCGSEYDELIDGAISNHHEWSDVDQEREIRENAEIMIWDDGRYISAVFFDEDGSEIGDFVMEHARGNFTEELADVERMRENADVDYRERFGEEID
;
A
#
# COMPACT_ATOMS: atom_id res chain seq x y z
N MET A 1 -16.49 -7.33 38.32
CA MET A 1 -16.81 -6.20 37.42
C MET A 1 -15.50 -5.58 36.95
N LYS A 2 -14.97 -6.01 35.81
CA LYS A 2 -13.71 -5.50 35.25
C LYS A 2 -14.07 -4.32 34.35
N LYS A 3 -13.65 -3.11 34.74
CA LYS A 3 -13.91 -1.86 34.01
C LYS A 3 -12.84 -1.65 32.94
N LEU A 4 -13.30 -1.17 31.79
CA LEU A 4 -12.61 -0.67 30.60
C LEU A 4 -11.17 -0.20 30.83
N LEU A 5 -10.26 -0.72 30.00
CA LEU A 5 -8.95 -0.11 29.76
C LEU A 5 -9.05 0.60 28.40
N VAL A 6 -9.32 1.90 28.46
CA VAL A 6 -9.24 2.79 27.29
C VAL A 6 -7.77 3.13 27.12
N LEU A 7 -7.15 2.67 26.04
CA LEU A 7 -5.81 3.09 25.65
C LEU A 7 -5.96 4.27 24.68
N PRO A 8 -5.51 5.49 25.03
CA PRO A 8 -5.35 6.55 24.06
C PRO A 8 -4.06 6.26 23.28
N VAL A 9 -4.18 5.79 22.04
CA VAL A 9 -3.02 5.80 21.13
C VAL A 9 -2.90 7.23 20.63
N PHE A 10 -2.02 7.97 21.30
CA PHE A 10 -1.62 9.32 20.92
C PHE A 10 -0.79 9.19 19.65
N ALA A 11 -1.34 9.67 18.53
CA ALA A 11 -0.68 9.73 17.24
C ALA A 11 0.62 10.53 17.36
N ILE A 12 1.75 9.88 17.05
CA ILE A 12 3.03 10.54 16.91
C ILE A 12 3.11 11.03 15.46
N ALA A 13 2.76 12.30 15.24
CA ALA A 13 3.03 12.98 13.99
C ALA A 13 4.55 13.21 13.86
N LEU A 14 5.24 12.26 13.24
CA LEU A 14 6.60 12.48 12.73
C LEU A 14 6.46 13.26 11.42
N MET A 15 6.77 14.55 11.45
CA MET A 15 7.03 15.35 10.26
C MET A 15 8.36 14.86 9.63
N GLY A 16 8.35 13.68 9.02
CA GLY A 16 9.32 13.28 8.01
C GLY A 16 8.90 13.88 6.67
N CYS A 17 9.83 14.08 5.74
CA CYS A 17 9.51 14.42 4.34
C CYS A 17 8.94 13.21 3.58
N GLY A 18 8.05 12.45 4.22
CA GLY A 18 7.44 11.23 3.71
C GLY A 18 5.92 11.38 3.68
N SER A 19 5.25 10.57 2.87
CA SER A 19 3.79 10.56 2.87
C SER A 19 3.27 9.98 4.19
N GLU A 20 2.01 10.28 4.54
CA GLU A 20 1.36 9.63 5.69
C GLU A 20 1.18 8.11 5.50
N TYR A 21 1.35 7.64 4.27
CA TYR A 21 1.17 6.25 3.87
C TYR A 21 2.47 5.47 3.71
N ASP A 22 3.65 6.06 3.97
CA ASP A 22 4.93 5.40 3.74
C ASP A 22 5.05 4.05 4.47
N GLU A 23 4.68 4.00 5.75
CA GLU A 23 4.71 2.76 6.54
C GLU A 23 3.73 1.70 6.02
N LEU A 24 2.58 2.14 5.48
CA LEU A 24 1.59 1.25 4.89
C LEU A 24 2.11 0.64 3.58
N ILE A 25 2.71 1.47 2.74
CA ILE A 25 3.28 1.07 1.45
C ILE A 25 4.40 0.05 1.64
N ASP A 26 5.38 0.38 2.49
CA ASP A 26 6.52 -0.49 2.77
C ASP A 26 6.05 -1.81 3.37
N GLY A 27 5.02 -1.77 4.23
CA GLY A 27 4.40 -2.94 4.83
C GLY A 27 3.69 -3.84 3.81
N ALA A 28 2.97 -3.26 2.86
CA ALA A 28 2.26 -4.00 1.82
C ALA A 28 3.22 -4.69 0.84
N ILE A 29 4.25 -3.97 0.38
CA ILE A 29 5.30 -4.54 -0.49
C ILE A 29 6.04 -5.66 0.23
N SER A 30 6.41 -5.45 1.50
CA SER A 30 7.04 -6.49 2.31
C SER A 30 6.14 -7.72 2.46
N ASN A 31 4.84 -7.52 2.68
CA ASN A 31 3.88 -8.62 2.77
C ASN A 31 3.80 -9.40 1.45
N HIS A 32 3.72 -8.69 0.32
CA HIS A 32 3.73 -9.29 -1.02
C HIS A 32 4.97 -10.15 -1.25
N HIS A 33 6.16 -9.65 -0.89
CA HIS A 33 7.43 -10.38 -1.00
C HIS A 33 7.52 -11.60 -0.07
N GLU A 34 6.84 -11.59 1.08
CA GLU A 34 6.79 -12.72 2.00
C GLU A 34 5.93 -13.87 1.51
N TRP A 35 4.82 -13.57 0.81
CA TRP A 35 3.82 -14.55 0.41
C TRP A 35 3.91 -14.99 -1.05
N SER A 36 4.60 -14.22 -1.89
CA SER A 36 4.73 -14.48 -3.33
C SER A 36 6.16 -14.86 -3.73
N ASP A 37 6.31 -15.72 -4.75
CA ASP A 37 7.60 -16.03 -5.37
C ASP A 37 7.92 -14.98 -6.45
N VAL A 38 8.38 -13.82 -6.00
CA VAL A 38 8.51 -12.58 -6.79
C VAL A 38 9.96 -12.10 -6.91
N ASP A 39 10.21 -11.25 -7.90
CA ASP A 39 11.52 -10.64 -8.10
C ASP A 39 11.67 -9.41 -7.19
N GLN A 40 12.10 -9.64 -5.93
CA GLN A 40 12.20 -8.60 -4.91
C GLN A 40 13.16 -7.45 -5.26
N GLU A 41 14.08 -7.65 -6.21
CA GLU A 41 14.99 -6.59 -6.67
C GLU A 41 14.30 -5.63 -7.66
N ARG A 42 13.21 -6.09 -8.28
CA ARG A 42 12.47 -5.33 -9.31
C ARG A 42 11.11 -4.88 -8.84
N GLU A 43 10.43 -5.66 -8.00
CA GLU A 43 9.14 -5.34 -7.40
C GLU A 43 9.31 -4.44 -6.16
N ILE A 44 9.96 -3.30 -6.35
CA ILE A 44 10.23 -2.28 -5.34
C ILE A 44 9.42 -1.01 -5.60
N ARG A 45 9.25 -0.18 -4.56
CA ARG A 45 8.47 1.07 -4.60
C ARG A 45 8.90 2.01 -5.73
N GLU A 46 10.20 2.13 -5.97
CA GLU A 46 10.78 2.97 -7.01
C GLU A 46 10.44 2.51 -8.44
N ASN A 47 9.98 1.28 -8.60
CA ASN A 47 9.54 0.71 -9.88
C ASN A 47 8.01 0.56 -9.94
N ALA A 48 7.28 1.09 -8.95
CA ALA A 48 5.85 0.87 -8.81
C ALA A 48 5.01 2.09 -9.18
N GLU A 49 3.78 1.84 -9.62
CA GLU A 49 2.66 2.76 -9.46
C GLU A 49 1.79 2.26 -8.31
N ILE A 50 1.55 3.12 -7.33
CA ILE A 50 0.86 2.80 -6.09
C ILE A 50 -0.37 3.69 -5.96
N MET A 51 -1.46 3.09 -5.52
CA MET A 51 -2.71 3.79 -5.24
C MET A 51 -3.29 3.31 -3.92
N ILE A 52 -3.89 4.24 -3.19
CA ILE A 52 -4.47 4.01 -1.86
C ILE A 52 -5.88 4.60 -1.81
N TRP A 53 -6.78 3.87 -1.15
CA TRP A 53 -8.19 4.26 -0.99
C TRP A 53 -8.71 3.95 0.42
N ASP A 54 -9.82 4.59 0.76
CA ASP A 54 -10.56 4.42 2.02
C ASP A 54 -9.65 4.62 3.23
N ASP A 55 -8.91 5.74 3.25
CA ASP A 55 -8.05 6.18 4.35
C ASP A 55 -6.98 5.13 4.72
N GLY A 56 -6.29 4.60 3.69
CA GLY A 56 -5.25 3.59 3.88
C GLY A 56 -5.77 2.16 4.08
N ARG A 57 -7.07 1.92 3.93
CA ARG A 57 -7.63 0.57 4.06
C ARG A 57 -7.35 -0.30 2.83
N TYR A 58 -7.33 0.27 1.64
CA TYR A 58 -7.02 -0.49 0.42
C TYR A 58 -5.78 0.08 -0.23
N ILE A 59 -4.90 -0.81 -0.67
CA ILE A 59 -3.67 -0.47 -1.38
C ILE A 59 -3.49 -1.38 -2.59
N SER A 60 -3.03 -0.81 -3.69
CA SER A 60 -2.57 -1.55 -4.86
C SER A 60 -1.20 -1.08 -5.29
N ALA A 61 -0.41 -2.00 -5.85
CA ALA A 61 0.80 -1.66 -6.57
C ALA A 61 0.84 -2.37 -7.93
N VAL A 62 1.38 -1.69 -8.93
CA VAL A 62 1.76 -2.26 -10.23
C VAL A 62 3.24 -2.01 -10.42
N PHE A 63 4.03 -3.06 -10.59
CA PHE A 63 5.47 -2.97 -10.77
C PHE A 63 5.83 -2.99 -12.25
N PHE A 64 6.78 -2.16 -12.64
CA PHE A 64 7.24 -2.01 -14.01
C PHE A 64 8.73 -2.32 -14.13
N ASP A 65 9.14 -2.81 -15.29
CA ASP A 65 10.55 -2.88 -15.67
C ASP A 65 11.06 -1.58 -16.32
N GLU A 66 12.35 -1.57 -16.66
CA GLU A 66 13.03 -0.42 -17.27
C GLU A 66 12.43 -0.03 -18.64
N ASP A 67 11.78 -0.97 -19.33
CA ASP A 67 11.09 -0.73 -20.60
C ASP A 67 9.65 -0.22 -20.39
N GLY A 68 9.20 -0.13 -19.12
CA GLY A 68 7.85 0.25 -18.73
C GLY A 68 6.83 -0.88 -18.86
N SER A 69 7.28 -2.13 -18.99
CA SER A 69 6.41 -3.31 -19.02
C SER A 69 6.02 -3.72 -17.61
N GLU A 70 4.74 -4.02 -17.39
CA GLU A 70 4.25 -4.58 -16.13
C GLU A 70 4.87 -5.96 -15.88
N ILE A 71 5.42 -6.15 -14.68
CA ILE A 71 6.09 -7.39 -14.26
C ILE A 71 5.42 -8.08 -13.08
N GLY A 72 4.53 -7.37 -12.38
CA GLY A 72 3.78 -7.90 -11.26
C GLY A 72 2.83 -6.84 -10.70
N ASP A 73 1.86 -7.29 -9.92
CA ASP A 73 0.88 -6.43 -9.28
C ASP A 73 0.34 -7.08 -7.99
N PHE A 74 -0.23 -6.25 -7.12
CA PHE A 74 -1.06 -6.72 -6.01
C PHE A 74 -2.17 -5.74 -5.68
N VAL A 75 -3.18 -6.27 -4.96
CA VAL A 75 -4.18 -5.49 -4.24
C VAL A 75 -4.39 -6.12 -2.87
N MET A 76 -4.37 -5.29 -1.84
CA MET A 76 -4.53 -5.73 -0.45
C MET A 76 -5.50 -4.84 0.33
N GLU A 77 -6.23 -5.46 1.25
CA GLU A 77 -6.89 -4.78 2.35
C GLU A 77 -5.96 -4.74 3.56
N HIS A 78 -5.76 -3.56 4.13
CA HIS A 78 -5.13 -3.36 5.43
C HIS A 78 -6.21 -3.14 6.49
N ALA A 79 -6.46 -4.19 7.29
CA ALA A 79 -7.46 -4.16 8.34
C ALA A 79 -6.89 -4.69 9.65
N ARG A 80 -7.06 -3.90 10.72
CA ARG A 80 -6.64 -4.27 12.09
C ARG A 80 -5.15 -4.63 12.17
N GLY A 81 -4.30 -3.95 11.39
CA GLY A 81 -2.85 -4.18 11.38
C GLY A 81 -2.39 -5.41 10.59
N ASN A 82 -3.25 -5.98 9.73
CA ASN A 82 -2.90 -7.11 8.88
C ASN A 82 -3.22 -6.78 7.42
N PHE A 83 -2.42 -7.32 6.51
CA PHE A 83 -2.67 -7.31 5.08
C PHE A 83 -3.37 -8.60 4.66
N THR A 84 -4.29 -8.51 3.71
CA THR A 84 -4.93 -9.66 3.08
C THR A 84 -5.06 -9.38 1.59
N GLU A 85 -4.60 -10.32 0.76
CA GLU A 85 -4.71 -10.21 -0.69
C GLU A 85 -6.17 -10.28 -1.13
N GLU A 86 -6.58 -9.32 -1.94
CA GLU A 86 -7.90 -9.23 -2.55
C GLU A 86 -7.74 -9.37 -4.07
N LEU A 87 -7.46 -10.60 -4.53
CA LEU A 87 -7.26 -10.92 -5.95
C LEU A 87 -8.48 -10.61 -6.84
N ALA A 88 -9.67 -10.44 -6.25
CA ALA A 88 -10.92 -10.32 -7.02
C ALA A 88 -11.25 -8.89 -7.48
N ASP A 89 -10.55 -7.84 -7.01
CA ASP A 89 -11.05 -6.46 -7.13
C ASP A 89 -10.02 -5.40 -7.58
N VAL A 90 -8.97 -5.80 -8.29
CA VAL A 90 -8.04 -4.85 -8.96
C VAL A 90 -8.80 -3.89 -9.88
N GLU A 91 -9.73 -4.42 -10.67
CA GLU A 91 -10.50 -3.64 -11.64
C GLU A 91 -11.51 -2.71 -10.94
N ARG A 92 -12.21 -3.21 -9.91
CA ARG A 92 -13.18 -2.41 -9.15
C ARG A 92 -12.53 -1.26 -8.38
N MET A 93 -11.33 -1.44 -7.85
CA MET A 93 -10.63 -0.38 -7.12
C MET A 93 -10.00 0.63 -8.09
N ARG A 94 -9.43 0.19 -9.21
CA ARG A 94 -8.92 1.09 -10.26
C ARG A 94 -10.03 1.93 -10.92
N GLU A 95 -11.27 1.43 -10.97
CA GLU A 95 -12.42 2.19 -11.45
C GLU A 95 -12.95 3.25 -10.45
N ASN A 96 -12.55 3.19 -9.17
CA ASN A 96 -12.91 4.20 -8.19
C ASN A 96 -12.07 5.47 -8.39
N ALA A 97 -12.75 6.56 -8.74
CA ALA A 97 -12.14 7.84 -9.11
C ALA A 97 -11.68 8.71 -7.92
N ASP A 98 -11.90 8.28 -6.68
CA ASP A 98 -11.53 9.03 -5.46
C ASP A 98 -10.38 8.29 -4.76
N VAL A 99 -9.19 8.46 -5.32
CA VAL A 99 -7.93 7.93 -4.78
C VAL A 99 -7.46 8.90 -3.69
N ASP A 100 -7.17 8.39 -2.49
CA ASP A 100 -6.69 9.22 -1.39
C ASP A 100 -5.21 9.58 -1.56
N TYR A 101 -4.44 8.69 -2.18
CA TYR A 101 -3.01 8.88 -2.46
C TYR A 101 -2.57 8.10 -3.68
N ARG A 102 -1.73 8.72 -4.50
CA ARG A 102 -1.10 8.10 -5.66
C ARG A 102 0.39 8.42 -5.69
N GLU A 103 1.16 7.40 -6.01
CA GLU A 103 2.60 7.51 -6.20
C GLU A 103 3.01 6.78 -7.47
N ARG A 104 4.01 7.33 -8.17
CA ARG A 104 4.65 6.66 -9.28
C ARG A 104 6.16 6.82 -9.20
N PHE A 105 6.86 5.69 -9.25
CA PHE A 105 8.32 5.62 -9.23
C PHE A 105 8.97 6.33 -8.03
N GLY A 106 8.41 6.15 -6.83
CA GLY A 106 8.91 6.79 -5.61
C GLY A 106 8.42 8.22 -5.36
N GLU A 107 7.64 8.79 -6.28
CA GLU A 107 7.18 10.18 -6.19
C GLU A 107 5.65 10.28 -6.11
N GLU A 108 5.15 10.96 -5.08
CA GLU A 108 3.73 11.30 -4.95
C GLU A 108 3.27 12.15 -6.13
N ILE A 109 2.08 11.84 -6.68
CA ILE A 109 1.49 12.53 -7.82
C ILE A 109 0.03 12.91 -7.56
N ASP A 110 -0.34 14.11 -8.02
CA ASP A 110 -1.71 14.69 -7.93
C ASP A 110 -2.69 14.09 -8.95
#